data_AF-A0A416ZAE1-F1
#
_entry.id   AF-A0A416ZAE1-F1
#
_cell.length_a   1.000
_cell.length_b   1.000
_cell.length_c   1.000
_cell.angle_alpha   90.00
_cell.angle_beta   90.00
_cell.angle_gamma   90.00
#
_symmetry.space_group_name_H-M   'P 1'
#
loop_
_entity.id
_entity.type
_entity.pdbx_description
1 polymer ?
#
loop_
_entity_poly.entity_id
_entity_poly.type
_entity_poly.pdbx_seq_one_letter_code
_entity_poly.pdbx_strand_id
1 'polypeptide(L)'
;MIPMALLTFLAIYLVYLRRVPRTVGETGRSKKECVRLLLRSLWSLLLAIAVIIVFSLPTWAVVTVVAAVNALVEKFSVQEVRDAVVKGFDLKSLLGITMTYVFKDLLILGGVIDVLPTYFEHLPIPAFLVLVILYAFGTLVAGSSAAAAAFIPLAYTMIPDGGAFLLALLMNVSFASSQLSPTHICTAIISDYFGVTFFATVKKLLPLFLLTVLIACGYYMLLTAVF
;
A
#
# COMPACT_ATOMS: atom_id res chain seq x y z
N MET A 1 9.82 -7.00 -11.24
CA MET A 1 9.19 -6.73 -9.92
C MET A 1 9.37 -7.85 -8.90
N ILE A 2 9.37 -9.13 -9.28
CA ILE A 2 9.57 -10.26 -8.35
C ILE A 2 10.86 -10.14 -7.51
N PRO A 3 12.04 -9.78 -8.07
CA PRO A 3 13.27 -9.63 -7.27
C PRO A 3 13.14 -8.57 -6.18
N MET A 4 12.51 -7.43 -6.50
CA MET A 4 12.24 -6.38 -5.53
C MET A 4 11.26 -6.81 -4.46
N ALA A 5 10.18 -7.49 -4.83
CA ALA A 5 9.23 -8.02 -3.85
C ALA A 5 9.93 -8.97 -2.85
N LEU A 6 10.79 -9.87 -3.33
CA LEU A 6 11.57 -10.77 -2.47
C LEU A 6 12.53 -10.01 -1.55
N LEU A 7 13.22 -8.98 -2.05
CA LEU A 7 14.11 -8.13 -1.24
C LEU A 7 13.33 -7.37 -0.16
N THR A 8 12.16 -6.83 -0.47
CA THR A 8 11.29 -6.17 0.50
C THR A 8 10.76 -7.16 1.54
N PHE A 9 10.32 -8.35 1.13
CA PHE A 9 9.92 -9.41 2.07
C PHE A 9 11.07 -9.82 2.99
N LEU A 10 12.29 -9.95 2.45
CA LEU A 10 13.47 -10.25 3.23
C LEU A 10 13.77 -9.12 4.23
N ALA A 11 13.72 -7.86 3.81
CA ALA A 11 13.92 -6.71 4.68
C ALA A 11 12.91 -6.69 5.84
N ILE A 12 11.63 -6.91 5.55
CA ILE A 12 10.56 -7.03 6.57
C ILE A 12 10.87 -8.19 7.53
N TYR A 13 11.27 -9.34 7.00
CA TYR A 13 11.58 -10.51 7.81
C TYR A 13 12.75 -10.26 8.76
N LEU A 14 13.84 -9.69 8.25
CA LEU A 14 15.05 -9.40 9.01
C LEU A 14 14.82 -8.34 10.11
N VAL A 15 14.09 -7.27 9.79
CA VAL A 15 13.92 -6.13 10.70
C VAL A 15 12.82 -6.38 11.73
N TYR A 16 11.69 -6.96 11.34
CA TYR A 16 10.51 -7.10 12.21
C TYR A 16 10.21 -8.54 12.58
N LEU A 17 10.03 -9.45 11.61
CA LEU A 17 9.50 -10.79 11.91
C LEU A 17 10.45 -11.64 12.77
N ARG A 18 11.77 -11.49 12.60
CA ARG A 18 12.75 -12.19 13.46
C ARG A 18 12.69 -11.78 14.93
N ARG A 19 12.15 -10.60 15.24
CA ARG A 19 12.02 -10.08 16.61
C ARG A 19 10.70 -10.49 17.28
N VAL A 20 9.78 -11.08 16.53
CA VAL A 20 8.50 -11.54 17.07
C VAL A 20 8.76 -12.81 17.89
N PRO A 21 8.38 -12.84 19.20
CA PRO A 21 8.52 -14.03 20.02
C PRO A 21 7.77 -15.21 19.38
N ARG A 22 8.45 -16.34 19.20
CA ARG A 22 7.84 -17.55 18.60
C ARG A 22 6.85 -18.25 19.53
N THR A 23 6.88 -17.93 20.82
CA THR A 23 6.05 -18.51 21.87
C THR A 23 4.94 -17.52 22.24
N VAL A 24 3.99 -17.32 21.33
CA VAL A 24 2.65 -16.86 21.73
C VAL A 24 1.93 -18.14 22.14
N GLY A 25 1.47 -18.22 23.40
CA GLY A 25 1.05 -19.46 24.08
C GLY A 25 0.59 -20.56 23.14
N GLU A 26 1.34 -21.67 23.10
CA GLU A 26 1.07 -22.78 22.18
C GLU A 26 -0.37 -23.24 22.39
N THR A 27 -1.28 -22.79 21.53
CA THR A 27 -2.50 -23.56 21.28
C THR A 27 -1.95 -24.90 20.79
N GLY A 28 -2.18 -26.01 21.49
CA GLY A 28 -1.67 -27.35 21.16
C GLY A 28 -2.18 -27.93 19.83
N ARG A 29 -2.33 -27.09 18.80
CA ARG A 29 -2.83 -27.36 17.46
C ARG A 29 -1.67 -27.72 16.54
N SER A 30 -1.90 -28.72 15.71
CA SER A 30 -0.94 -29.14 14.69
C SER A 30 -0.70 -28.03 13.65
N LYS A 31 0.51 -27.93 13.10
CA LYS A 31 0.85 -27.02 11.99
C LYS A 31 -0.15 -27.14 10.83
N LYS A 32 -0.61 -28.35 10.55
CA LYS A 32 -1.59 -28.64 9.47
C LYS A 32 -2.95 -28.01 9.75
N GLU A 33 -3.35 -27.97 11.02
CA GLU A 33 -4.62 -27.40 11.46
C GLU A 33 -4.58 -25.87 11.43
N CYS A 34 -3.48 -25.25 11.83
CA CYS A 34 -3.26 -23.81 11.67
C CYS A 34 -3.29 -23.38 10.20
N VAL A 35 -2.63 -24.12 9.30
CA VAL A 35 -2.68 -23.82 7.85
C VAL A 35 -4.10 -23.96 7.31
N ARG A 36 -4.84 -25.00 7.72
CA ARG A 36 -6.24 -25.18 7.32
C ARG A 36 -7.11 -24.01 7.80
N LEU A 37 -6.94 -23.56 9.05
CA LEU A 37 -7.68 -22.42 9.59
C LEU A 37 -7.33 -21.12 8.87
N LEU A 38 -6.05 -20.91 8.54
CA LEU A 38 -5.60 -19.76 7.77
C LEU A 38 -6.27 -19.74 6.38
N LEU A 39 -6.23 -20.86 5.65
CA LEU A 39 -6.86 -20.96 4.33
C LEU A 39 -8.38 -20.79 4.41
N ARG A 40 -9.02 -21.30 5.48
CA ARG A 40 -10.45 -21.07 5.74
C ARG A 40 -10.77 -19.62 6.12
N SER A 41 -9.84 -18.87 6.70
CA SER A 41 -10.02 -17.44 6.94
C SER A 41 -9.83 -16.61 5.67
N LEU A 42 -8.89 -17.04 4.80
CA LEU A 42 -8.46 -16.27 3.63
C LEU A 42 -9.21 -16.61 2.33
N TRP A 43 -10.04 -17.67 2.28
CA TRP A 43 -10.66 -18.08 1.01
C TRP A 43 -11.54 -16.99 0.40
N SER A 44 -12.27 -16.23 1.22
CA SER A 44 -13.13 -15.13 0.76
C SER A 44 -12.29 -14.00 0.16
N LEU A 45 -11.16 -13.65 0.79
CA LEU A 45 -10.23 -12.66 0.25
C LEU A 45 -9.61 -13.11 -1.07
N LEU A 46 -9.11 -14.35 -1.13
CA LEU A 46 -8.50 -14.90 -2.35
C LEU A 46 -9.50 -14.99 -3.50
N LEU A 47 -10.75 -15.39 -3.20
CA LEU A 47 -11.84 -15.44 -4.17
C LEU A 47 -12.16 -14.04 -4.72
N ALA A 48 -12.31 -13.04 -3.85
CA ALA A 48 -12.59 -11.68 -4.28
C ALA A 48 -11.48 -11.14 -5.21
N ILE A 49 -10.20 -11.34 -4.85
CA ILE A 49 -9.06 -10.93 -5.68
C ILE A 49 -9.09 -11.64 -7.04
N ALA A 50 -9.31 -12.95 -7.05
CA ALA A 50 -9.37 -13.72 -8.29
C ALA A 50 -10.49 -13.24 -9.22
N VAL A 51 -11.69 -12.99 -8.66
CA VAL A 51 -12.85 -12.53 -9.44
C VAL A 51 -12.61 -11.11 -10.00
N ILE A 52 -12.06 -10.19 -9.20
CA ILE A 52 -11.74 -8.83 -9.66
C ILE A 52 -10.75 -8.88 -10.83
N ILE A 53 -9.69 -9.69 -10.72
CA ILE A 53 -8.64 -9.75 -11.75
C ILE A 53 -9.17 -10.41 -13.03
N VAL A 54 -9.89 -11.53 -12.93
CA VAL A 54 -10.34 -12.30 -14.09
C VAL A 54 -11.48 -11.61 -14.83
N PHE A 55 -12.45 -11.04 -14.10
CA PHE A 55 -13.66 -10.49 -14.69
C PHE A 55 -13.65 -8.96 -14.78
N SER A 56 -12.62 -8.28 -14.26
CA SER A 56 -12.50 -6.81 -14.25
C SER A 56 -13.75 -6.12 -13.69
N LEU A 57 -14.43 -6.78 -12.74
CA LEU A 57 -15.65 -6.28 -12.11
C LEU A 57 -15.31 -5.21 -11.06
N PRO A 58 -16.23 -4.27 -10.80
CA PRO A 58 -16.02 -3.24 -9.79
C PRO A 58 -15.82 -3.87 -8.40
N THR A 59 -14.74 -3.48 -7.73
CA THR A 59 -14.31 -4.01 -6.43
C THR A 59 -15.43 -4.00 -5.39
N TRP A 60 -16.21 -2.91 -5.32
CA TRP A 60 -17.32 -2.80 -4.36
C TRP A 60 -18.35 -3.90 -4.55
N ALA A 61 -18.73 -4.21 -5.80
CA ALA A 61 -19.73 -5.22 -6.09
C ALA A 61 -19.21 -6.62 -5.77
N VAL A 62 -17.97 -6.92 -6.17
CA VAL A 62 -17.35 -8.23 -5.89
C VAL A 62 -17.22 -8.45 -4.39
N VAL A 63 -16.73 -7.46 -3.64
CA VAL A 63 -16.58 -7.55 -2.19
C VAL A 63 -17.94 -7.74 -1.50
N THR A 64 -18.98 -7.03 -1.92
CA THR A 64 -20.34 -7.20 -1.37
C THR A 64 -20.87 -8.61 -1.60
N VAL A 65 -20.74 -9.13 -2.83
CA VAL A 65 -21.21 -10.49 -3.16
C VAL A 65 -20.42 -11.54 -2.39
N VAL A 66 -19.10 -11.45 -2.38
CA VAL A 66 -18.24 -12.42 -1.67
C VAL A 66 -18.46 -12.36 -0.16
N ALA A 67 -18.69 -11.17 0.42
CA ALA A 67 -19.06 -11.03 1.82
C ALA A 67 -20.42 -11.68 2.13
N ALA A 68 -21.41 -11.52 1.26
CA ALA A 68 -22.72 -12.18 1.41
C ALA A 68 -22.58 -13.71 1.33
N VAL A 69 -21.84 -14.23 0.35
CA VAL A 69 -21.56 -15.66 0.24
C VAL A 69 -20.81 -16.16 1.48
N ASN A 70 -19.82 -15.40 1.97
CA ASN A 70 -19.09 -15.75 3.19
C ASN A 70 -20.01 -15.82 4.41
N ALA A 71 -20.96 -14.88 4.55
CA ALA A 71 -21.93 -14.89 5.64
C ALA A 71 -22.86 -16.11 5.58
N LEU A 72 -23.24 -16.56 4.38
CA LEU A 72 -24.04 -17.77 4.19
C LEU A 72 -23.22 -19.05 4.47
N VAL A 73 -21.98 -19.12 4.00
CA VAL A 73 -21.09 -20.29 4.17
C VAL A 73 -20.69 -20.47 5.63
N GLU A 74 -20.32 -19.40 6.33
CA GLU A 74 -19.97 -19.43 7.75
C GLU A 74 -21.20 -19.35 8.66
N LYS A 75 -22.40 -19.25 8.09
CA LYS A 75 -23.70 -19.22 8.80
C LYS A 75 -23.77 -18.16 9.89
N PHE A 76 -23.30 -16.95 9.60
CA PHE A 76 -23.41 -15.84 10.55
C PHE A 76 -24.88 -15.48 10.78
N SER A 77 -25.22 -15.19 12.04
CA SER A 77 -26.52 -14.64 12.40
C SER A 77 -26.68 -13.22 11.86
N VAL A 78 -27.93 -12.80 11.66
CA VAL A 78 -28.25 -11.43 11.21
C VAL A 78 -27.71 -10.39 12.20
N GLN A 79 -27.67 -10.72 13.49
CA GLN A 79 -27.12 -9.86 14.53
C GLN A 79 -25.61 -9.70 14.39
N GLU A 80 -24.85 -10.78 14.17
CA GLU A 80 -23.40 -10.71 13.95
C GLU A 80 -23.05 -9.93 12.69
N VAL A 81 -23.80 -10.12 11.60
CA VAL A 81 -23.61 -9.35 10.37
C VAL A 81 -23.87 -7.86 10.60
N ARG A 82 -24.98 -7.53 11.28
CA ARG A 82 -25.31 -6.14 11.61
C ARG A 82 -24.22 -5.51 12.48
N ASP A 83 -23.78 -6.21 13.52
CA ASP A 83 -22.74 -5.72 14.43
C ASP A 83 -21.40 -5.52 13.70
N ALA A 84 -21.05 -6.42 12.79
CA ALA A 84 -19.86 -6.29 11.95
C ALA A 84 -19.96 -5.08 11.01
N VAL A 85 -21.12 -4.83 10.38
CA VAL A 85 -21.33 -3.66 9.53
C VAL A 85 -21.26 -2.36 10.33
N VAL A 86 -21.90 -2.30 11.49
CA VAL A 86 -21.89 -1.11 12.37
C VAL A 86 -20.47 -0.84 12.87
N LYS A 87 -19.74 -1.87 13.30
CA LYS A 87 -18.33 -1.72 13.72
C LYS A 87 -17.40 -1.36 12.56
N GLY A 88 -17.69 -1.85 11.35
CA GLY A 88 -16.92 -1.53 10.15
C GLY A 88 -17.13 -0.10 9.67
N PHE A 89 -18.25 0.53 10.03
CA PHE A 89 -18.53 1.94 9.77
C PHE A 89 -17.81 2.85 10.76
N ASP A 90 -16.50 3.02 10.56
CA ASP A 90 -15.73 4.04 11.27
C ASP A 90 -15.83 5.39 10.54
N LEU A 91 -16.67 6.28 11.07
CA LEU A 91 -16.87 7.63 10.54
C LEU A 91 -15.58 8.45 10.53
N LYS A 92 -14.67 8.22 11.48
CA LYS A 92 -13.38 8.94 11.52
C LYS A 92 -12.51 8.54 10.33
N SER A 93 -12.40 7.24 10.06
CA SER A 93 -11.71 6.72 8.87
C SER A 93 -12.36 7.22 7.58
N LEU A 94 -13.70 7.14 7.46
CA LEU A 94 -14.43 7.60 6.27
C LEU A 94 -14.23 9.09 6.00
N LEU A 95 -14.28 9.93 7.05
CA LEU A 95 -14.02 11.36 6.92
C LEU A 95 -12.57 11.62 6.51
N GLY A 96 -11.60 10.90 7.10
CA GLY A 96 -10.19 11.02 6.73
C GLY A 96 -9.91 10.64 5.27
N ILE A 97 -10.52 9.56 4.79
CA ILE A 97 -10.44 9.16 3.37
C ILE A 97 -11.04 10.25 2.49
N THR A 98 -12.26 10.72 2.81
CA THR A 98 -12.96 11.76 2.03
C THR A 98 -12.15 13.06 1.96
N MET A 99 -11.64 13.56 3.09
CA MET A 99 -10.82 14.76 3.13
C MET A 99 -9.53 14.61 2.33
N THR A 100 -8.98 13.40 2.28
CA THR A 100 -7.80 13.16 1.45
C THR A 100 -8.13 13.22 -0.05
N TYR A 101 -9.26 12.68 -0.49
CA TYR A 101 -9.71 12.82 -1.88
C TYR A 101 -10.01 14.28 -2.24
N VAL A 102 -10.64 15.04 -1.34
CA VAL A 102 -10.84 16.49 -1.54
C VAL A 102 -9.49 17.21 -1.66
N PHE A 103 -8.53 16.91 -0.78
CA PHE A 103 -7.20 17.52 -0.84
C PHE A 103 -6.48 17.18 -2.15
N LYS A 104 -6.56 15.93 -2.61
CA LYS A 104 -6.06 15.51 -3.92
C LYS A 104 -6.66 16.35 -5.04
N ASP A 105 -7.98 16.50 -5.07
CA ASP A 105 -8.65 17.25 -6.14
C ASP A 105 -8.27 18.73 -6.11
N LEU A 106 -8.07 19.31 -4.92
CA LEU A 106 -7.54 20.67 -4.78
C LEU A 106 -6.12 20.81 -5.33
N LEU A 107 -5.23 19.83 -5.12
CA LEU A 107 -3.87 19.85 -5.67
C LEU A 107 -3.87 19.76 -7.21
N ILE A 108 -4.78 18.99 -7.78
CA ILE A 108 -4.94 18.87 -9.23
C ILE A 108 -5.53 20.16 -9.82
N LEU A 109 -6.65 20.65 -9.26
CA LEU A 109 -7.31 21.86 -9.72
C LEU A 109 -6.46 23.13 -9.54
N GLY A 110 -5.63 23.15 -8.50
CA GLY A 110 -4.70 24.26 -8.24
C GLY A 110 -3.48 24.29 -9.15
N GLY A 111 -3.33 23.34 -10.09
CA GLY A 111 -2.16 23.26 -10.98
C GLY A 111 -0.84 22.96 -10.25
N VAL A 112 -0.90 22.57 -8.98
CA VAL A 112 0.29 22.31 -8.14
C VAL A 112 1.11 21.17 -8.75
N ILE A 113 0.43 20.15 -9.27
CA ILE A 113 1.03 19.02 -9.97
C ILE A 113 1.80 19.46 -11.22
N ASP A 114 1.32 20.48 -11.93
CA ASP A 114 1.94 20.96 -13.18
C ASP A 114 3.19 21.81 -12.93
N VAL A 115 3.23 22.55 -11.82
CA VAL A 115 4.39 23.40 -11.46
C VAL A 115 5.44 22.68 -10.62
N LEU A 116 5.05 21.63 -9.89
CA LEU A 116 5.94 20.80 -9.06
C LEU A 116 7.25 20.45 -9.80
N PRO A 117 7.26 19.98 -11.05
CA PRO A 117 8.49 19.61 -11.75
C PRO A 117 9.49 20.77 -11.90
N THR A 118 8.99 21.98 -12.20
CA THR A 118 9.84 23.18 -12.40
C THR A 118 10.61 23.58 -11.15
N TYR A 119 10.07 23.33 -9.96
CA TYR A 119 10.78 23.57 -8.70
C TYR A 119 11.95 22.61 -8.48
N PHE A 120 11.90 21.42 -9.08
CA PHE A 120 12.93 20.40 -8.89
C PHE A 120 13.96 20.37 -10.04
N GLU A 121 13.70 21.03 -11.17
CA GLU A 121 14.68 21.20 -12.27
C GLU A 121 15.94 21.98 -11.84
N HIS A 122 15.85 22.78 -10.78
CA HIS A 122 16.98 23.55 -10.25
C HIS A 122 17.72 22.86 -9.10
N LEU A 123 17.28 21.68 -8.66
CA LEU A 123 17.99 20.96 -7.62
C LEU A 123 19.21 20.25 -8.20
N PRO A 124 20.40 20.34 -7.57
CA PRO A 124 21.62 19.66 -8.01
C PRO A 124 21.58 18.16 -7.66
N ILE A 125 20.51 17.46 -8.02
CA ILE A 125 20.33 16.02 -7.80
C ILE A 125 19.87 15.32 -9.10
N PRO A 126 20.23 14.05 -9.32
CA PRO A 126 19.77 13.27 -10.46
C PRO A 126 18.26 13.27 -10.66
N ALA A 127 17.80 13.34 -11.91
CA ALA A 127 16.38 13.38 -12.27
C ALA A 127 15.57 12.21 -11.67
N PHE A 128 16.14 11.01 -11.59
CA PHE A 128 15.42 9.87 -10.99
C PHE A 128 15.18 10.07 -9.49
N LEU A 129 16.05 10.78 -8.76
CA LEU A 129 15.84 11.10 -7.34
C LEU A 129 14.78 12.19 -7.16
N VAL A 130 14.72 13.17 -8.06
CA VAL A 130 13.59 14.12 -8.12
C VAL A 130 12.28 13.36 -8.24
N LEU A 131 12.21 12.42 -9.19
CA LEU A 131 11.03 11.59 -9.40
C LEU A 131 10.71 10.73 -8.18
N VAL A 132 11.71 10.13 -7.51
CA VAL A 132 11.51 9.39 -6.25
C VAL A 132 10.86 10.27 -5.18
N ILE A 133 11.34 11.51 -5.01
CA ILE A 133 10.79 12.44 -4.01
C ILE A 133 9.34 12.82 -4.39
N LEU A 134 9.12 13.23 -5.63
CA LEU A 134 7.79 13.62 -6.13
C LEU A 134 6.79 12.47 -5.99
N TYR A 135 7.17 11.26 -6.41
CA TYR A 135 6.31 10.08 -6.36
C TYR A 135 6.06 9.62 -4.93
N ALA A 136 7.05 9.74 -4.04
CA ALA A 136 6.91 9.41 -2.63
C ALA A 136 5.91 10.34 -1.94
N PHE A 137 6.07 11.67 -2.08
CA PHE A 137 5.16 12.66 -1.51
C PHE A 137 3.77 12.60 -2.15
N GLY A 138 3.72 12.50 -3.47
CA GLY A 138 2.48 12.31 -4.21
C GLY A 138 1.68 11.11 -3.71
N THR A 139 2.35 9.98 -3.49
CA THR A 139 1.70 8.78 -2.94
C THR A 139 1.29 8.97 -1.48
N LEU A 140 2.13 9.60 -0.65
CA LEU A 140 1.81 9.88 0.75
C LEU A 140 0.56 10.74 0.89
N VAL A 141 0.43 11.74 0.03
CA VAL A 141 -0.61 12.77 0.10
C VAL A 141 -1.89 12.37 -0.64
N ALA A 142 -1.76 11.96 -1.90
CA ALA A 142 -2.88 11.78 -2.82
C ALA A 142 -3.20 10.31 -3.11
N GLY A 143 -2.39 9.38 -2.60
CA GLY A 143 -2.51 7.94 -2.86
C GLY A 143 -1.79 7.50 -4.14
N SER A 144 -1.55 6.20 -4.25
CA SER A 144 -0.73 5.59 -5.30
C SER A 144 -1.31 5.80 -6.70
N SER A 145 -2.63 5.68 -6.88
CA SER A 145 -3.27 5.85 -8.18
C SER A 145 -3.22 7.30 -8.69
N ALA A 146 -3.37 8.29 -7.79
CA ALA A 146 -3.27 9.70 -8.14
C ALA A 146 -1.83 10.09 -8.49
N ALA A 147 -0.87 9.63 -7.68
CA ALA A 147 0.55 9.81 -7.96
C ALA A 147 0.93 9.19 -9.31
N ALA A 148 0.43 7.99 -9.62
CA ALA A 148 0.65 7.33 -10.89
C ALA A 148 0.14 8.15 -12.09
N ALA A 149 -1.10 8.63 -12.03
CA ALA A 149 -1.69 9.42 -13.10
C ALA A 149 -0.92 10.72 -13.37
N ALA A 150 -0.47 11.40 -12.30
CA ALA A 150 0.25 12.66 -12.38
C ALA A 150 1.70 12.49 -12.85
N PHE A 151 2.44 11.57 -12.23
CA PHE A 151 3.89 11.60 -12.30
C PHE A 151 4.49 10.52 -13.21
N ILE A 152 3.75 9.48 -13.62
CA ILE A 152 4.29 8.51 -14.60
C ILE A 152 4.52 9.18 -15.96
N PRO A 153 3.58 9.96 -16.54
CA PRO A 153 3.83 10.66 -17.79
C PRO A 153 5.04 11.60 -17.68
N LEU A 154 5.10 12.39 -16.61
CA LEU A 154 6.22 13.27 -16.29
C LEU A 154 7.55 12.50 -16.19
N ALA A 155 7.56 11.33 -15.56
CA ALA A 155 8.77 10.52 -15.43
C ALA A 155 9.36 10.18 -16.81
N TYR A 156 8.52 9.87 -17.78
CA TYR A 156 8.93 9.57 -19.16
C TYR A 156 9.19 10.80 -20.02
N THR A 157 8.77 11.99 -19.62
CA THR A 157 9.27 13.24 -20.25
C THR A 157 10.64 13.61 -19.72
N MET A 158 10.90 13.38 -18.43
CA MET A 158 12.19 13.68 -17.80
C MET A 158 13.28 12.65 -18.14
N ILE A 159 12.91 11.38 -18.29
CA ILE A 159 13.84 10.28 -18.62
C ILE A 159 13.19 9.41 -19.71
N PRO A 160 13.26 9.82 -20.99
CA PRO A 160 12.60 9.13 -22.10
C PRO A 160 12.99 7.65 -22.21
N ASP A 161 14.27 7.34 -22.01
CA ASP A 161 14.80 5.97 -22.11
C ASP A 161 14.72 5.17 -20.80
N GLY A 162 13.98 5.67 -19.79
CA GLY A 162 13.92 5.04 -18.46
C GLY A 162 13.26 3.66 -18.43
N GLY A 163 12.47 3.34 -19.46
CA GLY A 163 11.89 2.02 -19.71
C GLY A 163 11.19 1.40 -18.51
N ALA A 164 11.23 0.06 -18.41
CA ALA A 164 10.60 -0.69 -17.34
C ALA A 164 11.31 -0.52 -15.97
N PHE A 165 12.58 -0.12 -15.96
CA PHE A 165 13.36 0.05 -14.73
C PHE A 165 12.91 1.28 -13.95
N LEU A 166 12.66 2.40 -14.65
CA LEU A 166 12.08 3.60 -14.06
C LEU A 166 10.69 3.32 -13.50
N LEU A 167 9.83 2.61 -14.25
CA LEU A 167 8.51 2.22 -13.75
C LEU A 167 8.62 1.35 -12.50
N ALA A 168 9.53 0.37 -12.50
CA ALA A 168 9.76 -0.48 -11.34
C ALA A 168 10.22 0.33 -10.11
N LEU A 169 11.11 1.31 -10.28
CA LEU A 169 11.52 2.23 -9.21
C LEU A 169 10.31 2.96 -8.63
N LEU A 170 9.52 3.62 -9.49
CA LEU A 170 8.35 4.38 -9.07
C LEU A 170 7.31 3.51 -8.36
N MET A 171 7.03 2.31 -8.88
CA MET A 171 6.09 1.38 -8.24
C MET A 171 6.57 0.93 -6.85
N ASN A 172 7.87 0.70 -6.66
CA ASN A 172 8.41 0.36 -5.34
C ASN A 172 8.34 1.53 -4.37
N VAL A 173 8.63 2.76 -4.84
CA VAL A 173 8.50 3.97 -4.04
C VAL A 173 7.05 4.18 -3.61
N SER A 174 6.09 4.00 -4.53
CA SER A 174 4.67 4.09 -4.21
C SER A 174 4.25 3.05 -3.19
N PHE A 175 4.64 1.79 -3.37
CA PHE A 175 4.38 0.74 -2.39
C PHE A 175 4.93 1.09 -0.99
N ALA A 176 6.16 1.59 -0.91
CA ALA A 176 6.75 2.02 0.35
C ALA A 176 5.97 3.20 0.98
N SER A 177 5.66 4.22 0.19
CA SER A 177 4.92 5.40 0.64
C SER A 177 3.50 5.07 1.09
N SER A 178 2.81 4.16 0.41
CA SER A 178 1.45 3.74 0.79
C SER A 178 1.40 3.17 2.21
N GLN A 179 2.47 2.57 2.72
CA GLN A 179 2.51 2.07 4.10
C GLN A 179 2.49 3.18 5.16
N LEU A 180 2.91 4.40 4.82
CA LEU A 180 2.90 5.55 5.71
C LEU A 180 1.72 6.49 5.44
N SER A 181 1.06 6.34 4.30
CA SER A 181 0.04 7.26 3.83
C SER A 181 -1.26 7.12 4.62
N PRO A 182 -1.89 8.23 5.04
CA PRO A 182 -3.24 8.22 5.59
C PRO A 182 -4.29 7.79 4.56
N THR A 183 -3.97 7.82 3.26
CA THR A 183 -4.84 7.32 2.18
C THR A 183 -4.98 5.80 2.19
N HIS A 184 -4.03 5.10 2.80
CA HIS A 184 -4.02 3.66 2.86
C HIS A 184 -4.57 3.18 4.21
N ILE A 185 -5.74 2.56 4.16
CA ILE A 185 -6.53 2.24 5.35
C ILE A 185 -5.81 1.36 6.38
N CYS A 186 -4.84 0.54 5.96
CA CYS A 186 -4.15 -0.40 6.84
C CYS A 186 -3.45 0.30 8.02
N THR A 187 -2.81 1.45 7.79
CA THR A 187 -2.05 2.15 8.84
C THR A 187 -2.99 2.80 9.86
N ALA A 188 -4.14 3.30 9.41
CA ALA A 188 -5.19 3.80 10.29
C ALA A 188 -5.79 2.66 11.16
N ILE A 189 -6.14 1.52 10.55
CA ILE A 189 -6.70 0.36 11.27
C ILE A 189 -5.73 -0.17 12.32
N ILE A 190 -4.44 -0.33 11.98
CA ILE A 190 -3.43 -0.81 12.94
C ILE A 190 -3.30 0.16 14.13
N SER A 191 -3.33 1.46 13.86
CA SER A 191 -3.21 2.48 14.91
C SER A 191 -4.40 2.41 15.87
N ASP A 192 -5.62 2.29 15.33
CA ASP A 192 -6.84 2.14 16.10
C ASP A 192 -6.86 0.85 16.92
N TYR A 193 -6.52 -0.29 16.30
CA TYR A 193 -6.49 -1.60 16.95
C TYR A 193 -5.57 -1.64 18.17
N PHE A 194 -4.39 -1.00 18.08
CA PHE A 194 -3.43 -0.95 19.19
C PHE A 194 -3.63 0.26 20.13
N GLY A 195 -4.63 1.12 19.87
CA GLY A 195 -4.88 2.32 20.67
C GLY A 195 -3.73 3.32 20.66
N VAL A 196 -2.94 3.37 19.57
CA VAL A 196 -1.79 4.27 19.41
C VAL A 196 -2.11 5.37 18.40
N THR A 197 -1.41 6.49 18.49
CA THR A 197 -1.59 7.57 17.51
C THR A 197 -1.07 7.14 16.13
N PHE A 198 -1.71 7.65 15.06
CA PHE A 198 -1.27 7.41 13.68
C PHE A 198 0.22 7.73 13.49
N PHE A 199 0.67 8.86 14.04
CA PHE A 199 2.06 9.28 13.96
C PHE A 199 3.03 8.31 14.65
N ALA A 200 2.63 7.69 15.77
CA ALA A 200 3.46 6.67 16.43
C ALA A 200 3.63 5.44 15.54
N THR A 201 2.57 5.01 14.85
CA THR A 201 2.62 3.93 13.86
C THR A 201 3.52 4.31 12.68
N VAL A 202 3.36 5.52 12.12
CA VAL A 202 4.21 6.03 11.03
C VAL A 202 5.68 6.05 11.45
N LYS A 203 6.01 6.54 12.64
CA LYS A 203 7.38 6.57 13.16
C LYS A 203 8.00 5.17 13.24
N LYS A 204 7.19 4.15 13.53
CA LYS A 204 7.63 2.75 13.59
C LYS A 204 7.82 2.12 12.20
N LEU A 205 7.07 2.58 11.21
CA LEU A 205 7.16 2.13 9.81
C LEU A 205 8.20 2.91 8.98
N LEU A 206 8.58 4.10 9.42
CA LEU A 206 9.53 4.98 8.72
C LEU A 206 10.88 4.31 8.40
N PRO A 207 11.51 3.53 9.30
CA PRO A 207 12.76 2.83 8.97
C PRO A 207 12.60 1.84 7.81
N LEU A 208 11.46 1.15 7.74
CA LEU A 208 11.16 0.21 6.66
C LEU A 208 10.96 0.93 5.33
N PHE A 209 10.25 2.06 5.37
CA PHE A 209 10.07 2.93 4.21
C PHE A 209 11.42 3.38 3.64
N LEU A 210 12.28 3.97 4.49
CA LEU A 210 13.60 4.45 4.08
C LEU A 210 14.47 3.32 3.50
N LEU A 211 14.48 2.16 4.16
CA LEU A 211 15.21 0.99 3.67
C LEU A 211 14.68 0.52 2.31
N THR A 212 13.37 0.48 2.12
CA THR A 212 12.74 0.04 0.86
C THR A 212 13.05 1.00 -0.28
N VAL A 213 12.98 2.31 -0.03
CA VAL A 213 13.35 3.34 -1.02
C VAL A 213 14.83 3.24 -1.37
N LEU A 214 15.71 3.04 -0.39
CA LEU A 214 17.14 2.88 -0.63
C LEU A 214 17.45 1.65 -1.48
N ILE A 215 16.82 0.50 -1.17
CA ILE A 215 16.94 -0.71 -1.99
C ILE A 215 16.41 -0.48 -3.40
N ALA A 216 15.27 0.22 -3.55
CA ALA A 216 14.69 0.51 -4.86
C ALA A 216 15.60 1.39 -5.72
N CYS A 217 16.18 2.45 -5.14
CA CYS A 217 17.17 3.29 -5.83
C CYS A 217 18.42 2.50 -6.22
N GLY A 218 18.96 1.70 -5.30
CA GLY A 218 20.14 0.87 -5.58
C GLY A 218 19.87 -0.17 -6.67
N TYR A 219 18.70 -0.78 -6.66
CA TYR A 219 18.28 -1.73 -7.69
C TYR A 219 18.10 -1.07 -9.06
N TYR A 220 17.50 0.13 -9.10
CA TYR A 220 17.40 0.92 -10.33
C TYR A 220 18.79 1.22 -10.90
N MET A 221 19.71 1.74 -10.08
CA MET A 221 21.08 2.04 -10.51
C MET A 221 21.83 0.79 -11.03
N LEU A 222 21.66 -0.35 -10.35
CA LEU A 222 22.26 -1.61 -10.78
C LEU A 222 21.72 -2.04 -12.15
N LEU A 223 20.40 -1.98 -12.34
CA LEU A 223 19.79 -2.37 -13.61
C LEU A 223 20.23 -1.46 -14.75
N THR A 224 20.28 -0.14 -14.54
CA THR A 224 20.76 0.82 -15.55
C THR A 224 22.25 0.76 -15.83
N ALA A 225 23.05 0.17 -14.93
CA ALA A 225 24.48 0.00 -15.13
C ALA A 225 24.84 -1.31 -15.86
N VAL A 226 23.97 -2.32 -15.76
CA VAL A 226 24.20 -3.66 -16.32
C VAL A 226 23.55 -3.83 -17.70
N PHE A 227 22.42 -3.17 -17.94
CA PHE A 227 21.63 -3.25 -19.17
C PHE A 227 21.47 -1.86 -19.80
#